data_AF-A0A315XW01-F1
#
_entry.id   AF-A0A315XW01-F1
#
_cell.length_a   1.000
_cell.length_b   1.000
_cell.length_c   1.000
_cell.angle_alpha   90.00
_cell.angle_beta   90.00
_cell.angle_gamma   90.00
#
_symmetry.space_group_name_H-M   'P 1'
#
loop_
_entity.id
_entity.type
_entity.pdbx_description
1 polymer ?
#
loop_
_entity_poly.entity_id
_entity_poly.type
_entity_poly.pdbx_seq_one_letter_code
_entity_poly.pdbx_strand_id
1 'polypeptide(L)'
;MSETVLLVVDVQKLITNEKLYAYDRFIGNVCKLIEVSRKNGVEVIYVRHDDGEGQPLSKGNDGYDIHEDFAPEAGEKVFDKSVNSPFRDTGLTEYLRSKGVRRLIVTGLQTEYCIDATVKCGFEHGFEMIVPEYCNTTTDNEYMTAEQTYRYYNVFIWKNRYAHCIGIEEAIVIIQNNMDKSEFSETHIIRRATKEDVSRIAEILVFAKRMKYRSIFNDDAYSFCELQVLSVAEKYLENGFLNNMFLYDDGIIKGLIRIEKDEIVELYVDHFFQGQGVGAELIEYAKENYPVSFLWTIEKNTEAVRFYEAHGFHLTDIRKFEEGTTEYLVKMKR
;
A
#
# COMPACT_ATOMS: atom_id res chain seq x y z
N MET A 1 18.40 -16.35 6.80
CA MET A 1 18.37 -14.87 6.84
C MET A 1 16.93 -14.47 7.05
N SER A 2 16.68 -13.43 7.83
CA SER A 2 15.32 -12.91 8.08
C SER A 2 14.71 -12.45 6.76
N GLU A 3 13.41 -12.73 6.53
CA GLU A 3 12.65 -12.13 5.42
C GLU A 3 12.28 -10.66 5.68
N THR A 4 12.53 -10.20 6.91
CA THR A 4 12.31 -8.83 7.40
C THR A 4 13.64 -8.08 7.53
N VAL A 5 13.66 -6.81 7.15
CA VAL A 5 14.76 -5.87 7.45
C VAL A 5 14.22 -4.56 8.03
N LEU A 6 15.05 -3.88 8.81
CA LEU A 6 14.81 -2.49 9.22
C LEU A 6 15.49 -1.56 8.23
N LEU A 7 14.72 -0.70 7.56
CA LEU A 7 15.21 0.30 6.62
C LEU A 7 15.16 1.69 7.28
N VAL A 8 16.32 2.26 7.55
CA VAL A 8 16.52 3.56 8.20
C VAL A 8 16.86 4.61 7.13
N VAL A 9 15.96 5.54 6.88
CA VAL A 9 16.01 6.46 5.73
C VAL A 9 16.32 7.89 6.16
N ASP A 10 17.41 8.45 5.63
CA ASP A 10 17.75 9.87 5.68
C ASP A 10 17.78 10.47 7.10
N VAL A 11 18.15 9.70 8.12
CA VAL A 11 18.35 10.21 9.50
C VAL A 11 19.69 10.93 9.67
N GLN A 12 19.99 11.84 8.73
CA GLN A 12 21.26 12.56 8.64
C GLN A 12 21.30 13.75 9.61
N LYS A 13 22.51 14.13 10.04
CA LYS A 13 22.76 15.17 11.05
C LYS A 13 22.07 16.50 10.74
N LEU A 14 22.11 16.94 9.48
CA LEU A 14 21.55 18.24 9.10
C LEU A 14 20.04 18.35 9.40
N ILE A 15 19.29 17.27 9.14
CA ILE A 15 17.83 17.27 9.17
C ILE A 15 17.23 16.58 10.40
N THR A 16 18.08 15.95 11.22
CA THR A 16 17.69 15.35 12.51
C THR A 16 17.95 16.38 13.62
N ASN A 17 16.93 17.16 14.00
CA ASN A 17 17.04 18.18 15.03
C ASN A 17 15.68 18.48 15.70
N GLU A 18 15.69 19.27 16.79
CA GLU A 18 14.53 19.54 17.66
C GLU A 18 13.33 20.22 16.96
N LYS A 19 13.47 20.69 15.71
CA LYS A 19 12.34 21.23 14.95
C LYS A 19 11.35 20.16 14.51
N LEU A 20 11.76 18.89 14.51
CA LEU A 20 10.92 17.77 14.12
C LEU A 20 9.78 17.56 15.11
N TYR A 21 8.59 17.25 14.60
CA TYR A 21 7.46 16.89 15.44
C TYR A 21 7.76 15.64 16.29
N ALA A 22 7.43 15.73 17.57
CA ALA A 22 7.67 14.66 18.55
C ALA A 22 9.12 14.15 18.57
N TYR A 23 10.10 15.04 18.40
CA TYR A 23 11.54 14.75 18.29
C TYR A 23 12.03 13.66 19.27
N ASP A 24 11.87 13.85 20.58
CA ASP A 24 12.36 12.89 21.58
C ASP A 24 11.74 11.50 21.43
N ARG A 25 10.45 11.45 21.08
CA ARG A 25 9.74 10.18 20.85
C ARG A 25 10.25 9.51 19.57
N PHE A 26 10.48 10.29 18.51
CA PHE A 26 11.08 9.79 17.28
C PHE A 26 12.47 9.21 17.54
N ILE A 27 13.39 9.97 18.14
CA ILE A 27 14.75 9.49 18.47
C ILE A 27 14.68 8.20 19.29
N GLY A 28 13.92 8.21 20.40
CA GLY A 28 13.80 7.06 21.28
C GLY A 28 13.26 5.81 20.57
N ASN A 29 12.26 5.97 19.71
CA ASN A 29 11.65 4.87 18.98
C ASN A 29 12.59 4.29 17.91
N VAL A 30 13.25 5.14 17.11
CA VAL A 30 14.19 4.67 16.07
C VAL A 30 15.38 3.95 16.71
N CYS A 31 15.97 4.51 17.77
CA CYS A 31 17.03 3.85 18.54
C CYS A 31 16.56 2.49 19.06
N LYS A 32 15.32 2.40 19.54
CA LYS A 32 14.75 1.15 20.04
C LYS A 32 14.62 0.09 18.95
N LEU A 33 14.12 0.47 17.77
CA LEU A 33 13.99 -0.47 16.64
C LEU A 33 15.36 -0.94 16.15
N ILE A 34 16.36 -0.08 16.08
CA ILE A 34 17.75 -0.45 15.72
C ILE A 34 18.32 -1.45 16.74
N GLU A 35 18.22 -1.14 18.05
CA GLU A 35 18.70 -2.01 19.12
C GLU A 35 18.06 -3.40 19.06
N VAL A 36 16.72 -3.45 18.95
CA VAL A 36 15.97 -4.70 18.91
C VAL A 36 16.28 -5.48 17.62
N SER A 37 16.46 -4.80 16.49
CA SER A 37 16.81 -5.46 15.22
C SER A 37 18.17 -6.15 15.30
N ARG A 38 19.19 -5.43 15.77
CA ARG A 38 20.53 -5.96 15.98
C ARG A 38 20.52 -7.16 16.93
N LYS A 39 19.81 -7.05 18.07
CA LYS A 39 19.70 -8.13 19.06
C LYS A 39 19.05 -9.40 18.52
N ASN A 40 18.15 -9.29 17.55
CA ASN A 40 17.42 -10.43 16.97
C ASN A 40 17.94 -10.85 15.58
N GLY A 41 19.08 -10.31 15.14
CA GLY A 41 19.68 -10.67 13.85
C GLY A 41 18.87 -10.21 12.63
N VAL A 42 17.99 -9.22 12.81
CA VAL A 42 17.32 -8.51 11.70
C VAL A 42 18.31 -7.48 11.16
N GLU A 43 18.56 -7.55 9.85
CA GLU A 43 19.50 -6.65 9.21
C GLU A 43 18.99 -5.20 9.25
N VAL A 44 19.84 -4.29 9.73
CA VAL A 44 19.60 -2.84 9.67
C VAL A 44 20.30 -2.30 8.44
N ILE A 45 19.52 -1.68 7.56
CA ILE A 45 19.98 -1.08 6.32
C ILE A 45 19.71 0.41 6.38
N TYR A 46 20.73 1.20 6.04
CA TYR A 46 20.65 2.64 6.03
C TYR A 46 20.59 3.19 4.61
N VAL A 47 19.87 4.29 4.47
CA VAL A 47 19.85 5.12 3.28
C VAL A 47 20.22 6.55 3.66
N ARG A 48 21.02 7.22 2.81
CA ARG A 48 21.34 8.64 2.94
C ARG A 48 21.06 9.39 1.64
N HIS A 49 20.52 10.59 1.77
CA HIS A 49 20.35 11.51 0.65
C HIS A 49 21.64 12.30 0.40
N ASP A 50 22.01 12.43 -0.87
CA ASP A 50 23.04 13.34 -1.36
C ASP A 50 22.39 14.37 -2.30
N ASP A 51 22.33 15.63 -1.88
CA ASP A 51 21.76 16.73 -2.67
C ASP A 51 22.65 17.14 -3.87
N GLY A 52 23.82 16.50 -4.03
CA GLY A 52 24.79 16.80 -5.08
C GLY A 52 25.75 17.91 -4.67
N GLU A 53 26.85 18.06 -5.41
CA GLU A 53 28.01 18.87 -5.02
C GLU A 53 27.67 20.31 -4.59
N GLY A 54 28.23 20.75 -3.46
CA GLY A 54 28.13 22.12 -2.97
C GLY A 54 26.89 22.43 -2.12
N GLN A 55 26.03 21.45 -1.86
CA GLN A 55 24.85 21.59 -1.00
C GLN A 55 25.15 21.22 0.47
N PRO A 56 24.37 21.71 1.44
CA PRO A 56 24.58 21.38 2.86
C PRO A 56 24.50 19.87 3.17
N LEU A 57 23.69 19.11 2.43
CA LEU A 57 23.52 17.66 2.56
C LEU A 57 24.32 16.87 1.50
N SER A 58 25.47 17.38 1.08
CA SER A 58 26.34 16.67 0.13
C SER A 58 27.40 15.83 0.83
N LYS A 59 27.82 14.75 0.18
CA LYS A 59 28.93 13.92 0.65
C LYS A 59 30.18 14.73 0.95
N GLY A 60 30.74 14.53 2.15
CA GLY A 60 31.92 15.25 2.65
C GLY A 60 31.60 16.43 3.56
N ASN A 61 30.34 16.87 3.64
CA ASN A 61 29.88 17.84 4.62
C ASN A 61 29.44 17.13 5.91
N ASP A 62 29.61 17.79 7.07
CA ASP A 62 29.22 17.19 8.37
C ASP A 62 27.72 16.86 8.41
N GLY A 63 26.89 17.71 7.83
CA GLY A 63 25.45 17.51 7.77
C GLY A 63 24.99 16.24 7.03
N TYR A 64 25.84 15.68 6.17
CA TYR A 64 25.54 14.50 5.36
C TYR A 64 25.66 13.18 6.12
N ASP A 65 26.46 13.12 7.18
CA ASP A 65 26.60 11.87 7.92
C ASP A 65 25.31 11.52 8.67
N ILE A 66 25.11 10.22 8.90
CA ILE A 66 24.01 9.74 9.76
C ILE A 66 24.18 10.34 11.15
N HIS A 67 23.05 10.78 11.74
CA HIS A 67 23.02 11.32 13.10
C HIS A 67 23.58 10.30 14.09
N GLU A 68 24.34 10.78 15.07
CA GLU A 68 25.15 9.96 15.97
C GLU A 68 24.34 8.94 16.78
N ASP A 69 23.12 9.30 17.19
CA ASP A 69 22.17 8.39 17.86
C ASP A 69 21.82 7.14 17.04
N PHE A 70 21.95 7.21 15.71
CA PHE A 70 21.57 6.14 14.79
C PHE A 70 22.76 5.52 14.06
N ALA A 71 23.99 5.82 14.48
CA ALA A 71 25.19 5.48 13.73
C ALA A 71 25.23 3.99 13.30
N PRO A 72 25.52 3.69 12.01
CA PRO A 72 25.69 2.33 11.55
C PRO A 72 26.85 1.63 12.26
N GLU A 73 26.67 0.36 12.60
CA GLU A 73 27.72 -0.52 13.07
C GLU A 73 28.56 -1.07 11.90
N ALA A 74 29.77 -1.56 12.23
CA ALA A 74 30.66 -2.13 11.25
C ALA A 74 30.01 -3.33 10.53
N GLY A 75 29.85 -3.21 9.20
CA GLY A 75 29.25 -4.25 8.36
C GLY A 75 27.80 -4.01 7.97
N GLU A 76 27.11 -3.07 8.64
CA GLU A 76 25.77 -2.64 8.23
C GLU A 76 25.84 -1.89 6.88
N LYS A 77 24.79 -2.06 6.05
CA LYS A 77 24.77 -1.52 4.70
C LYS A 77 24.27 -0.08 4.70
N VAL A 78 24.94 0.76 3.93
CA VAL A 78 24.54 2.14 3.68
C VAL A 78 24.43 2.34 2.16
N PHE A 79 23.27 2.79 1.70
CA PHE A 79 22.98 3.12 0.31
C PHE A 79 22.82 4.64 0.18
N ASP A 80 23.51 5.23 -0.78
CA ASP A 80 23.38 6.66 -1.06
C ASP A 80 22.38 6.86 -2.22
N LYS A 81 21.51 7.87 -2.12
CA LYS A 81 20.51 8.22 -3.15
C LYS A 81 20.52 9.72 -3.44
N SER A 82 20.09 10.08 -4.65
CA SER A 82 19.98 11.48 -5.11
C SER A 82 18.55 11.92 -5.43
N VAL A 83 17.57 11.07 -5.11
CA VAL A 83 16.14 11.32 -5.28
C VAL A 83 15.38 10.80 -4.06
N ASN A 84 14.10 11.14 -3.91
CA ASN A 84 13.32 10.76 -2.73
C ASN A 84 13.24 9.24 -2.54
N SER A 85 12.96 8.48 -3.61
CA SER A 85 12.81 7.02 -3.54
C SER A 85 14.18 6.34 -3.45
N PRO A 86 14.42 5.50 -2.43
CA PRO A 86 15.68 4.77 -2.28
C PRO A 86 15.80 3.58 -3.22
N PHE A 87 14.77 3.25 -3.98
CA PHE A 87 14.77 2.12 -4.91
C PHE A 87 15.26 2.49 -6.31
N ARG A 88 15.39 3.79 -6.61
CA ARG A 88 15.83 4.28 -7.92
C ARG A 88 17.36 4.41 -7.96
N ASP A 89 17.98 3.60 -8.81
CA ASP A 89 19.40 3.69 -9.18
C ASP A 89 20.40 3.54 -7.99
N THR A 90 19.99 2.93 -6.87
CA THR A 90 20.84 2.74 -5.67
C THR A 90 21.42 1.33 -5.53
N GLY A 91 20.82 0.33 -6.20
CA GLY A 91 21.10 -1.10 -5.98
C GLY A 91 20.38 -1.72 -4.77
N LEU A 92 19.56 -0.95 -4.04
CA LEU A 92 18.82 -1.43 -2.86
C LEU A 92 17.84 -2.55 -3.23
N THR A 93 17.07 -2.39 -4.31
CA THR A 93 16.06 -3.36 -4.75
C THR A 93 16.69 -4.72 -5.07
N GLU A 94 17.79 -4.71 -5.81
CA GLU A 94 18.55 -5.90 -6.19
C GLU A 94 19.12 -6.59 -4.94
N TYR A 95 19.65 -5.79 -4.00
CA TYR A 95 20.17 -6.31 -2.74
C TYR A 95 19.08 -7.02 -1.93
N LEU A 96 17.95 -6.34 -1.67
CA LEU A 96 16.83 -6.89 -0.91
C LEU A 96 16.29 -8.18 -1.55
N ARG A 97 16.13 -8.20 -2.88
CA ARG A 97 15.70 -9.39 -3.61
C ARG A 97 16.71 -10.53 -3.54
N SER A 98 18.01 -10.24 -3.66
CA SER A 98 19.06 -11.26 -3.54
C SER A 98 19.10 -11.92 -2.16
N LYS A 99 18.59 -11.24 -1.14
CA LYS A 99 18.47 -11.71 0.24
C LYS A 99 17.15 -12.41 0.54
N GLY A 100 16.22 -12.43 -0.41
CA GLY A 100 14.87 -12.98 -0.21
C GLY A 100 14.02 -12.16 0.76
N VAL A 101 14.33 -10.87 0.91
CA VAL A 101 13.54 -9.97 1.77
C VAL A 101 12.15 -9.80 1.18
N ARG A 102 11.13 -9.91 2.04
CA ARG A 102 9.72 -9.69 1.71
C ARG A 102 9.12 -8.52 2.45
N ARG A 103 9.64 -8.20 3.64
CA ARG A 103 9.05 -7.22 4.56
C ARG A 103 10.06 -6.14 4.92
N LEU A 104 9.63 -4.88 4.81
CA LEU A 104 10.43 -3.70 5.16
C LEU A 104 9.76 -2.95 6.30
N ILE A 105 10.42 -2.91 7.47
CA ILE A 105 10.06 -1.98 8.54
C ILE A 105 10.76 -0.66 8.22
N VAL A 106 10.01 0.41 7.97
CA VAL A 106 10.56 1.69 7.51
C VAL A 106 10.52 2.73 8.62
N THR A 107 11.66 3.40 8.80
CA THR A 107 11.81 4.52 9.74
C THR A 107 12.68 5.61 9.12
N GLY A 108 12.45 6.87 9.51
CA GLY A 108 13.35 7.97 9.17
C GLY A 108 12.65 9.26 8.76
N LEU A 109 13.29 10.03 7.87
CA LEU A 109 12.90 11.39 7.53
C LEU A 109 12.81 11.60 6.01
N GLN A 110 12.04 12.55 5.51
CA GLN A 110 10.88 13.19 6.16
C GLN A 110 9.59 12.50 5.69
N THR A 111 8.55 12.54 6.54
CA THR A 111 7.26 11.86 6.33
C THR A 111 6.72 12.01 4.90
N GLU A 112 6.50 13.23 4.44
CA GLU A 112 5.85 13.55 3.16
C GLU A 112 6.78 13.50 1.94
N TYR A 113 8.09 13.32 2.16
CA TYR A 113 9.11 13.33 1.11
C TYR A 113 9.69 11.91 0.89
N CYS A 114 10.83 11.63 1.49
CA CYS A 114 11.56 10.38 1.27
C CYS A 114 10.85 9.18 1.88
N ILE A 115 10.14 9.35 3.02
CA ILE A 115 9.39 8.24 3.62
C ILE A 115 8.17 7.89 2.77
N ASP A 116 7.36 8.87 2.31
CA ASP A 116 6.24 8.59 1.40
C ASP A 116 6.70 7.88 0.12
N ALA A 117 7.78 8.38 -0.50
CA ALA A 117 8.36 7.76 -1.68
C ALA A 117 8.86 6.33 -1.41
N THR A 118 9.50 6.10 -0.25
CA THR A 118 9.96 4.77 0.16
C THR A 118 8.78 3.81 0.36
N VAL A 119 7.74 4.25 1.07
CA VAL A 119 6.55 3.42 1.33
C VAL A 119 5.86 3.03 0.03
N LYS A 120 5.58 4.00 -0.85
CA LYS A 120 4.87 3.74 -2.11
C LYS A 120 5.70 2.93 -3.10
N CYS A 121 6.98 3.24 -3.29
CA CYS A 121 7.82 2.49 -4.21
C CYS A 121 8.17 1.09 -3.67
N GLY A 122 8.32 0.94 -2.35
CA GLY A 122 8.52 -0.37 -1.73
C GLY A 122 7.30 -1.28 -1.95
N PHE A 123 6.11 -0.73 -1.73
CA PHE A 123 4.84 -1.39 -2.06
C PHE A 123 4.74 -1.76 -3.55
N GLU A 124 5.05 -0.83 -4.46
CA GLU A 124 5.07 -1.07 -5.91
C GLU A 124 6.01 -2.22 -6.30
N HIS A 125 7.16 -2.34 -5.64
CA HIS A 125 8.11 -3.43 -5.85
C HIS A 125 7.70 -4.77 -5.23
N GLY A 126 6.55 -4.82 -4.55
CA GLY A 126 5.95 -6.01 -3.95
C GLY A 126 6.43 -6.33 -2.53
N PHE A 127 7.09 -5.38 -1.86
CA PHE A 127 7.45 -5.55 -0.45
C PHE A 127 6.25 -5.27 0.45
N GLU A 128 6.12 -6.06 1.52
CA GLU A 128 5.22 -5.77 2.63
C GLU A 128 5.81 -4.62 3.45
N MET A 129 5.15 -3.47 3.42
CA MET A 129 5.63 -2.25 4.09
C MET A 129 5.02 -2.15 5.48
N ILE A 130 5.87 -1.92 6.48
CA ILE A 130 5.48 -1.71 7.87
C ILE A 130 6.01 -0.35 8.32
N VAL A 131 5.12 0.48 8.86
CA VAL A 131 5.45 1.82 9.36
C VAL A 131 5.06 1.90 10.83
N PRO A 132 6.03 1.77 11.77
CA PRO A 132 5.73 1.88 13.18
C PRO A 132 5.43 3.34 13.58
N GLU A 133 4.49 3.51 14.52
CA GLU A 133 4.10 4.83 15.02
C GLU A 133 5.30 5.62 15.59
N TYR A 134 5.34 6.91 15.26
CA TYR A 134 6.38 7.86 15.64
C TYR A 134 7.79 7.40 15.25
N CYS A 135 7.93 6.58 14.21
CA CYS A 135 9.23 6.23 13.60
C CYS A 135 9.49 6.97 12.29
N ASN A 136 8.63 7.94 11.95
CA ASN A 136 8.88 8.96 10.94
C ASN A 136 8.35 10.29 11.44
N THR A 137 8.94 11.39 10.97
CA THR A 137 8.50 12.73 11.34
C THR A 137 8.93 13.77 10.29
N THR A 138 8.48 15.01 10.47
CA THR A 138 8.73 16.16 9.61
C THR A 138 8.64 17.47 10.40
N THR A 139 8.77 18.61 9.72
CA THR A 139 8.61 19.97 10.27
C THR A 139 7.37 20.67 9.70
N ASP A 140 6.92 21.74 10.36
CA ASP A 140 5.81 22.56 9.83
C ASP A 140 6.16 23.12 8.45
N ASN A 141 5.15 23.25 7.59
CA ASN A 141 5.26 23.95 6.30
C ASN A 141 4.12 24.98 6.16
N GLU A 142 4.06 25.65 5.00
CA GLU A 142 3.07 26.70 4.74
C GLU A 142 1.61 26.22 4.80
N TYR A 143 1.36 24.93 4.54
CA TYR A 143 0.01 24.39 4.35
C TYR A 143 -0.47 23.54 5.52
N MET A 144 0.44 22.86 6.22
CA MET A 144 0.12 21.90 7.28
C MET A 144 1.16 21.97 8.39
N THR A 145 0.69 21.78 9.63
CA THR A 145 1.60 21.49 10.74
C THR A 145 2.25 20.11 10.54
N ALA A 146 3.38 19.89 11.17
CA ALA A 146 4.08 18.61 11.16
C ALA A 146 3.23 17.48 11.75
N GLU A 147 2.44 17.76 12.80
CA GLU A 147 1.46 16.80 13.33
C GLU A 147 0.38 16.45 12.30
N GLN A 148 -0.18 17.45 11.63
CA GLN A 148 -1.20 17.23 10.60
C GLN A 148 -0.62 16.39 9.46
N THR A 149 0.60 16.69 9.03
CA THR A 149 1.32 15.94 7.99
C THR A 149 1.57 14.50 8.45
N TYR A 150 2.13 14.30 9.64
CA TYR A 150 2.34 12.98 10.24
C TYR A 150 1.03 12.16 10.25
N ARG A 151 -0.06 12.74 10.74
CA ARG A 151 -1.37 12.05 10.81
C ARG A 151 -1.94 11.77 9.43
N TYR A 152 -1.87 12.72 8.50
CA TYR A 152 -2.37 12.57 7.15
C TYR A 152 -1.70 11.36 6.47
N TYR A 153 -0.39 11.23 6.57
CA TYR A 153 0.31 10.11 5.97
C TYR A 153 0.14 8.79 6.73
N ASN A 154 0.41 8.78 8.04
CA ASN A 154 0.41 7.55 8.83
C ASN A 154 -0.99 6.98 9.09
N VAL A 155 -2.02 7.81 9.19
CA VAL A 155 -3.38 7.37 9.56
C VAL A 155 -4.30 7.28 8.35
N PHE A 156 -4.10 8.12 7.32
CA PHE A 156 -5.02 8.22 6.20
C PHE A 156 -4.43 7.75 4.85
N ILE A 157 -3.21 8.17 4.49
CA ILE A 157 -2.64 7.82 3.19
C ILE A 157 -2.08 6.40 3.16
N TRP A 158 -1.21 6.04 4.11
CA TRP A 158 -0.50 4.77 4.07
C TRP A 158 -1.30 3.61 4.66
N LYS A 159 -1.98 3.84 5.79
CA LYS A 159 -2.63 2.77 6.55
C LYS A 159 -3.65 2.01 5.70
N ASN A 160 -3.48 0.68 5.63
CA ASN A 160 -4.32 -0.26 4.89
C ASN A 160 -4.32 -0.07 3.35
N ARG A 161 -3.51 0.86 2.83
CA ARG A 161 -3.38 1.16 1.40
C ARG A 161 -1.99 0.78 0.87
N TYR A 162 -0.95 1.32 1.50
CA TYR A 162 0.44 1.13 1.08
C TYR A 162 1.30 0.45 2.15
N ALA A 163 0.90 0.53 3.43
CA ALA A 163 1.64 -0.06 4.54
C ALA A 163 0.73 -0.46 5.70
N HIS A 164 1.22 -1.39 6.52
CA HIS A 164 0.71 -1.65 7.86
C HIS A 164 1.27 -0.59 8.80
N CYS A 165 0.44 0.40 9.14
CA CYS A 165 0.79 1.41 10.15
C CYS A 165 0.39 0.89 11.53
N ILE A 166 1.39 0.52 12.34
CA ILE A 166 1.22 -0.25 13.58
C ILE A 166 1.89 0.43 14.78
N GLY A 167 1.50 0.02 15.99
CA GLY A 167 2.17 0.48 17.21
C GLY A 167 3.62 -0.03 17.30
N ILE A 168 4.48 0.69 18.03
CA ILE A 168 5.89 0.31 18.18
C ILE A 168 6.08 -1.07 18.81
N GLU A 169 5.26 -1.43 19.81
CA GLU A 169 5.34 -2.72 20.47
C GLU A 169 5.03 -3.88 19.51
N GLU A 170 4.09 -3.69 18.60
CA GLU A 170 3.77 -4.67 17.56
C GLU A 170 4.96 -4.83 16.59
N ALA A 171 5.59 -3.73 16.17
CA ALA A 171 6.80 -3.78 15.35
C ALA A 171 7.96 -4.51 16.06
N ILE A 172 8.12 -4.31 17.37
CA ILE A 172 9.11 -5.01 18.20
C ILE A 172 8.82 -6.52 18.21
N VAL A 173 7.57 -6.93 18.38
CA VAL A 173 7.17 -8.35 18.31
C VAL A 173 7.49 -8.93 16.94
N ILE A 174 7.23 -8.20 15.85
CA ILE A 174 7.59 -8.64 14.48
C ILE A 174 9.10 -8.87 14.34
N ILE A 175 9.91 -7.97 14.90
CA ILE A 175 11.38 -8.11 14.87
C ILE A 175 11.82 -9.34 15.68
N GLN A 176 11.25 -9.55 16.87
CA GLN A 176 11.59 -10.65 17.78
C GLN A 176 11.15 -12.03 17.27
N ASN A 177 10.01 -12.10 16.60
CA ASN A 177 9.43 -13.36 16.12
C ASN A 177 10.04 -13.85 14.80
N ASN A 178 11.16 -13.28 14.33
CA ASN A 178 11.88 -13.70 13.12
C ASN A 178 12.54 -15.09 13.20
N MET A 179 12.04 -16.01 14.03
CA MET A 179 12.43 -17.42 14.06
C MET A 179 11.30 -18.44 13.90
N ASP A 180 10.03 -18.03 13.76
CA ASP A 180 9.00 -18.99 13.38
C ASP A 180 8.12 -18.46 12.25
N LYS A 181 7.97 -19.31 11.25
CA LYS A 181 6.88 -19.20 10.27
C LYS A 181 5.57 -19.04 11.05
N SER A 182 4.67 -18.21 10.51
CA SER A 182 3.23 -18.21 10.77
C SER A 182 2.69 -17.67 12.11
N GLU A 183 3.04 -16.44 12.52
CA GLU A 183 2.25 -15.71 13.54
C GLU A 183 1.72 -14.34 13.12
N PHE A 184 1.98 -13.87 11.90
CA PHE A 184 0.85 -13.37 11.12
C PHE A 184 0.21 -14.62 10.57
N SER A 185 -0.79 -15.12 11.27
CA SER A 185 -1.83 -15.91 10.62
C SER A 185 -2.12 -15.24 9.28
N GLU A 186 -1.90 -15.94 8.16
CA GLU A 186 -2.45 -15.58 6.84
C GLU A 186 -4.00 -15.64 6.90
N THR A 187 -4.61 -15.11 7.95
CA THR A 187 -6.00 -14.70 7.96
C THR A 187 -6.06 -13.44 7.14
N HIS A 188 -5.97 -13.60 5.82
CA HIS A 188 -6.75 -12.75 4.95
C HIS A 188 -8.21 -12.97 5.36
N ILE A 189 -8.89 -11.89 5.72
CA ILE A 189 -10.28 -11.95 6.13
C ILE A 189 -11.07 -11.27 5.04
N ILE A 190 -11.99 -12.00 4.43
CA ILE A 190 -13.05 -11.36 3.66
C ILE A 190 -14.02 -10.75 4.65
N ARG A 191 -13.89 -9.44 4.87
CA ARG A 191 -14.68 -8.68 5.84
C ARG A 191 -15.61 -7.68 5.17
N ARG A 192 -16.64 -7.24 5.87
CA ARG A 192 -17.53 -6.17 5.39
C ARG A 192 -16.78 -4.84 5.32
N ALA A 193 -17.06 -4.05 4.30
CA ALA A 193 -16.55 -2.69 4.17
C ALA A 193 -17.10 -1.75 5.25
N THR A 194 -16.29 -0.79 5.65
CA THR A 194 -16.63 0.29 6.58
C THR A 194 -16.44 1.65 5.89
N LYS A 195 -16.89 2.73 6.53
CA LYS A 195 -16.71 4.09 5.99
C LYS A 195 -15.23 4.48 5.88
N GLU A 196 -14.37 3.92 6.72
CA GLU A 196 -12.92 4.21 6.72
C GLU A 196 -12.24 3.64 5.46
N ASP A 197 -12.80 2.57 4.88
CA ASP A 197 -12.25 1.91 3.69
C ASP A 197 -12.55 2.65 2.38
N VAL A 198 -13.47 3.63 2.41
CA VAL A 198 -14.05 4.23 1.18
C VAL A 198 -12.99 4.82 0.27
N SER A 199 -11.95 5.43 0.85
CA SER A 199 -10.89 6.07 0.07
C SER A 199 -10.06 5.03 -0.68
N ARG A 200 -9.83 3.85 -0.09
CA ARG A 200 -9.11 2.74 -0.71
C ARG A 200 -9.97 2.00 -1.74
N ILE A 201 -11.25 1.80 -1.44
CA ILE A 201 -12.26 1.27 -2.37
C ILE A 201 -12.32 2.13 -3.64
N ALA A 202 -12.43 3.46 -3.48
CA ALA A 202 -12.51 4.39 -4.59
C ALA A 202 -11.25 4.38 -5.46
N GLU A 203 -10.06 4.30 -4.85
CA GLU A 203 -8.79 4.16 -5.58
C GLU A 203 -8.76 2.88 -6.43
N ILE A 204 -9.09 1.72 -5.84
CA ILE A 204 -9.14 0.44 -6.56
C ILE A 204 -10.10 0.53 -7.74
N LEU A 205 -11.30 1.08 -7.53
CA LEU A 205 -12.31 1.23 -8.57
C LEU A 205 -11.85 2.15 -9.69
N VAL A 206 -11.34 3.34 -9.36
CA VAL A 206 -10.86 4.31 -10.35
C VAL A 206 -9.74 3.70 -11.18
N PHE A 207 -8.75 3.09 -10.53
CA PHE A 207 -7.59 2.53 -11.23
C PHE A 207 -7.96 1.31 -12.07
N ALA A 208 -8.71 0.34 -11.51
CA ALA A 208 -9.12 -0.86 -12.23
C ALA A 208 -10.00 -0.52 -13.44
N LYS A 209 -10.93 0.42 -13.30
CA LYS A 209 -11.77 0.90 -14.41
C LYS A 209 -10.95 1.63 -15.46
N ARG A 210 -9.99 2.50 -15.09
CA ARG A 210 -9.10 3.14 -16.08
C ARG A 210 -8.28 2.13 -16.84
N MET A 211 -7.73 1.12 -16.15
CA MET A 211 -6.91 0.09 -16.78
C MET A 211 -7.71 -0.82 -17.73
N LYS A 212 -8.95 -1.18 -17.39
CA LYS A 212 -9.75 -2.13 -18.18
C LYS A 212 -10.72 -1.47 -19.16
N TYR A 213 -11.33 -0.35 -18.78
CA TYR A 213 -12.48 0.19 -19.48
C TYR A 213 -12.16 1.39 -20.36
N ARG A 214 -11.05 2.09 -20.12
CA ARG A 214 -10.65 3.23 -20.96
C ARG A 214 -10.54 2.85 -22.44
N SER A 215 -9.89 1.73 -22.75
CA SER A 215 -9.73 1.22 -24.13
C SER A 215 -11.03 0.68 -24.74
N ILE A 216 -12.00 0.32 -23.90
CA ILE A 216 -13.31 -0.18 -24.33
C ILE A 216 -14.19 1.01 -24.71
N PHE A 217 -14.38 1.96 -23.80
CA PHE A 217 -15.29 3.09 -23.98
C PHE A 217 -14.69 4.24 -24.79
N ASN A 218 -13.36 4.39 -24.77
CA ASN A 218 -12.63 5.47 -25.44
C ASN A 218 -13.13 6.87 -25.03
N ASP A 219 -13.54 7.01 -23.77
CA ASP A 219 -13.98 8.27 -23.17
C ASP A 219 -12.97 8.76 -22.12
N ASP A 220 -12.03 9.59 -22.59
CA ASP A 220 -11.00 10.19 -21.74
C ASP A 220 -11.57 11.28 -20.82
N ALA A 221 -12.63 11.98 -21.24
CA ALA A 221 -13.28 13.00 -20.42
C ALA A 221 -13.90 12.35 -19.18
N TYR A 222 -14.65 11.26 -19.36
CA TYR A 222 -15.15 10.48 -18.23
C TYR A 222 -14.00 9.91 -17.39
N SER A 223 -13.03 9.23 -18.02
CA SER A 223 -11.97 8.50 -17.31
C SER A 223 -11.08 9.40 -16.44
N PHE A 224 -10.80 10.62 -16.88
CA PHE A 224 -9.83 11.52 -16.23
C PHE A 224 -10.42 12.82 -15.68
N CYS A 225 -11.68 13.15 -15.98
CA CYS A 225 -12.35 14.32 -15.38
C CYS A 225 -13.47 13.90 -14.42
N GLU A 226 -14.24 12.86 -14.73
CA GLU A 226 -15.38 12.45 -13.88
C GLU A 226 -15.04 11.32 -12.90
N LEU A 227 -14.30 10.29 -13.35
CA LEU A 227 -13.91 9.14 -12.55
C LEU A 227 -12.73 9.51 -11.62
N GLN A 228 -13.02 10.31 -10.59
CA GLN A 228 -12.07 10.75 -9.57
C GLN A 228 -12.27 10.03 -8.24
N VAL A 229 -11.17 9.84 -7.50
CA VAL A 229 -11.19 9.14 -6.20
C VAL A 229 -12.16 9.79 -5.22
N LEU A 230 -12.12 11.12 -5.09
CA LEU A 230 -12.99 11.85 -4.17
C LEU A 230 -14.47 11.69 -4.55
N SER A 231 -14.82 11.96 -5.80
CA SER A 231 -16.20 11.85 -6.30
C SER A 231 -16.76 10.42 -6.20
N VAL A 232 -15.92 9.41 -6.46
CA VAL A 232 -16.29 8.01 -6.26
C VAL A 232 -16.49 7.70 -4.78
N ALA A 233 -15.61 8.17 -3.90
CA ALA A 233 -15.75 7.95 -2.46
C ALA A 233 -17.05 8.56 -1.91
N GLU A 234 -17.35 9.81 -2.25
CA GLU A 234 -18.59 10.50 -1.87
C GLU A 234 -19.83 9.72 -2.33
N LYS A 235 -19.87 9.34 -3.61
CA LYS A 235 -20.97 8.54 -4.18
C LYS A 235 -21.21 7.23 -3.40
N TYR A 236 -20.15 6.52 -3.04
CA TYR A 236 -20.28 5.22 -2.35
C TYR A 236 -20.76 5.39 -0.90
N LEU A 237 -20.40 6.50 -0.24
CA LEU A 237 -20.91 6.83 1.09
C LEU A 237 -22.39 7.21 1.05
N GLU A 238 -22.80 8.07 0.11
CA GLU A 238 -24.16 8.60 0.02
C GLU A 238 -25.19 7.53 -0.36
N ASN A 239 -24.83 6.64 -1.27
CA ASN A 239 -25.75 5.61 -1.79
C ASN A 239 -25.76 4.33 -0.93
N GLY A 240 -24.99 4.28 0.17
CA GLY A 240 -24.96 3.13 1.07
C GLY A 240 -24.38 1.85 0.45
N PHE A 241 -23.61 1.95 -0.63
CA PHE A 241 -23.04 0.79 -1.35
C PHE A 241 -22.11 -0.06 -0.49
N LEU A 242 -21.49 0.54 0.53
CA LEU A 242 -20.62 -0.15 1.48
C LEU A 242 -21.36 -1.24 2.27
N ASN A 243 -22.68 -1.12 2.47
CA ASN A 243 -23.45 -2.06 3.28
C ASN A 243 -23.40 -3.49 2.72
N ASN A 244 -23.26 -3.63 1.40
CA ASN A 244 -23.29 -4.91 0.69
C ASN A 244 -21.92 -5.26 0.07
N MET A 245 -20.86 -4.58 0.51
CA MET A 245 -19.51 -4.74 -0.02
C MET A 245 -18.63 -5.50 0.97
N PHE A 246 -17.84 -6.42 0.44
CA PHE A 246 -16.86 -7.22 1.15
C PHE A 246 -15.49 -6.98 0.54
N LEU A 247 -14.48 -6.94 1.40
CA LEU A 247 -13.11 -6.60 1.05
C LEU A 247 -12.22 -7.79 1.35
N TYR A 248 -11.33 -8.12 0.42
CA TYR A 248 -10.18 -8.95 0.74
C TYR A 248 -9.19 -8.06 1.49
N ASP A 249 -8.92 -8.40 2.74
CA ASP A 249 -8.04 -7.64 3.62
C ASP A 249 -7.13 -8.58 4.43
N ASP A 250 -5.82 -8.51 4.17
CA ASP A 250 -4.76 -9.15 4.96
C ASP A 250 -3.92 -8.10 5.71
N GLY A 251 -4.55 -6.99 6.06
CA GLY A 251 -3.97 -5.75 6.55
C GLY A 251 -3.69 -4.74 5.42
N ILE A 252 -3.84 -5.15 4.16
CA ILE A 252 -3.96 -4.27 2.99
C ILE A 252 -5.22 -4.69 2.23
N ILE A 253 -6.04 -3.70 1.84
CA ILE A 253 -7.20 -3.99 1.00
C ILE A 253 -6.74 -4.19 -0.44
N LYS A 254 -6.88 -5.42 -0.94
CA LYS A 254 -6.40 -5.85 -2.27
C LYS A 254 -7.49 -5.97 -3.32
N GLY A 255 -8.73 -6.19 -2.88
CA GLY A 255 -9.86 -6.36 -3.77
C GLY A 255 -11.18 -6.21 -3.03
N LEU A 256 -12.25 -6.09 -3.80
CA LEU A 256 -13.60 -5.90 -3.30
C LEU A 256 -14.60 -6.68 -4.13
N ILE A 257 -15.68 -7.09 -3.48
CA ILE A 257 -16.86 -7.65 -4.11
C ILE A 257 -18.12 -7.05 -3.50
N ARG A 258 -19.09 -6.67 -4.33
CA ARG A 258 -20.40 -6.18 -3.88
C ARG A 258 -21.51 -7.10 -4.37
N ILE A 259 -22.34 -7.54 -3.43
CA ILE A 259 -23.37 -8.56 -3.67
C ILE A 259 -24.73 -7.97 -3.34
N GLU A 260 -25.65 -7.95 -4.31
CA GLU A 260 -27.03 -7.54 -4.08
C GLU A 260 -27.98 -8.70 -4.33
N LYS A 261 -28.61 -9.20 -3.26
CA LYS A 261 -29.50 -10.37 -3.29
C LYS A 261 -28.77 -11.60 -3.86
N ASP A 262 -29.02 -11.94 -5.12
CA ASP A 262 -28.45 -13.07 -5.87
C ASP A 262 -27.50 -12.64 -6.99
N GLU A 263 -27.11 -11.36 -7.04
CA GLU A 263 -26.23 -10.78 -8.06
C GLU A 263 -24.87 -10.37 -7.48
N ILE A 264 -23.77 -10.78 -8.14
CA ILE A 264 -22.48 -10.09 -7.98
C ILE A 264 -22.51 -8.86 -8.87
N VAL A 265 -22.63 -7.68 -8.24
CA VAL A 265 -22.76 -6.39 -8.94
C VAL A 265 -21.39 -5.80 -9.25
N GLU A 266 -20.41 -6.00 -8.37
CA GLU A 266 -19.04 -5.54 -8.57
C GLU A 266 -18.05 -6.57 -8.07
N LEU A 267 -16.96 -6.78 -8.82
CA LEU A 267 -15.78 -7.51 -8.38
C LEU A 267 -14.56 -6.83 -9.01
N TYR A 268 -13.66 -6.34 -8.17
CA TYR A 268 -12.44 -5.67 -8.62
C TYR A 268 -11.26 -6.06 -7.74
N VAL A 269 -10.13 -6.32 -8.37
CA VAL A 269 -8.84 -6.54 -7.71
C VAL A 269 -7.92 -5.42 -8.16
N ASP A 270 -7.23 -4.80 -7.21
CA ASP A 270 -6.20 -3.80 -7.48
C ASP A 270 -5.17 -4.38 -8.46
N HIS A 271 -4.71 -3.55 -9.39
CA HIS A 271 -3.81 -3.97 -10.46
C HIS A 271 -2.53 -4.63 -9.93
N PHE A 272 -1.97 -4.15 -8.82
CA PHE A 272 -0.75 -4.69 -8.24
C PHE A 272 -0.93 -6.10 -7.66
N PHE A 273 -2.16 -6.51 -7.36
CA PHE A 273 -2.47 -7.81 -6.75
C PHE A 273 -3.18 -8.79 -7.70
N GLN A 274 -3.29 -8.44 -8.99
CA GLN A 274 -3.84 -9.37 -9.98
C GLN A 274 -2.93 -10.59 -10.15
N GLY A 275 -3.55 -11.76 -10.34
CA GLY A 275 -2.84 -13.04 -10.44
C GLY A 275 -2.43 -13.68 -9.11
N GLN A 276 -2.76 -13.05 -7.97
CA GLN A 276 -2.42 -13.56 -6.63
C GLN A 276 -3.57 -14.31 -5.93
N GLY A 277 -4.61 -14.75 -6.66
CA GLY A 277 -5.74 -15.49 -6.07
C GLY A 277 -6.85 -14.64 -5.44
N VAL A 278 -6.60 -13.36 -5.14
CA VAL A 278 -7.56 -12.44 -4.49
C VAL A 278 -8.98 -12.48 -5.09
N GLY A 279 -9.10 -12.40 -6.41
CA GLY A 279 -10.41 -12.42 -7.07
C GLY A 279 -11.13 -13.76 -6.93
N ALA A 280 -10.39 -14.86 -6.95
CA ALA A 280 -10.94 -16.21 -6.83
C ALA A 280 -11.58 -16.40 -5.46
N GLU A 281 -10.87 -15.99 -4.41
CA GLU A 281 -11.37 -16.09 -3.03
C GLU A 281 -12.60 -15.22 -2.79
N LEU A 282 -12.63 -13.99 -3.33
CA LEU A 282 -13.80 -13.13 -3.26
C LEU A 282 -15.04 -13.77 -3.92
N ILE A 283 -14.86 -14.47 -5.04
CA ILE A 283 -15.95 -15.20 -5.71
C ILE A 283 -16.39 -16.42 -4.89
N GLU A 284 -15.46 -17.24 -4.39
CA GLU A 284 -15.82 -18.42 -3.61
C GLU A 284 -16.55 -18.01 -2.33
N TYR A 285 -16.09 -16.97 -1.64
CA TYR A 285 -16.80 -16.40 -0.50
C TYR A 285 -18.24 -16.00 -0.85
N ALA A 286 -18.45 -15.36 -2.00
CA ALA A 286 -19.79 -14.97 -2.44
C ALA A 286 -20.69 -16.18 -2.72
N LYS A 287 -20.15 -17.22 -3.35
CA LYS A 287 -20.88 -18.46 -3.68
C LYS A 287 -21.24 -19.28 -2.44
N GLU A 288 -20.39 -19.26 -1.41
CA GLU A 288 -20.58 -20.00 -0.17
C GLU A 288 -21.54 -19.30 0.80
N ASN A 289 -21.52 -17.96 0.84
CA ASN A 289 -22.22 -17.19 1.88
C ASN A 289 -23.49 -16.49 1.38
N TYR A 290 -23.71 -16.39 0.07
CA TYR A 290 -24.83 -15.68 -0.53
C TYR A 290 -25.49 -16.52 -1.63
N PRO A 291 -26.79 -16.32 -1.92
CA PRO A 291 -27.51 -17.07 -2.94
C PRO A 291 -27.17 -16.56 -4.36
N VAL A 292 -25.90 -16.32 -4.66
CA VAL A 292 -25.45 -15.78 -5.95
C VAL A 292 -25.81 -16.75 -7.06
N SER A 293 -26.55 -16.23 -8.04
CA SER A 293 -27.02 -16.97 -9.21
C SER A 293 -26.60 -16.33 -10.54
N PHE A 294 -26.24 -15.04 -10.56
CA PHE A 294 -25.79 -14.38 -11.78
C PHE A 294 -24.91 -13.16 -11.54
N LEU A 295 -24.33 -12.65 -12.64
CA LEU A 295 -23.67 -11.36 -12.73
C LEU A 295 -23.83 -10.76 -14.13
N TRP A 296 -23.53 -9.48 -14.25
CA TRP A 296 -23.37 -8.82 -15.55
C TRP A 296 -21.91 -8.39 -15.73
N THR A 297 -21.38 -8.55 -16.94
CA THR A 297 -20.05 -8.05 -17.27
C THR A 297 -20.04 -7.45 -18.68
N ILE A 298 -19.12 -6.53 -18.93
CA ILE A 298 -18.96 -5.90 -20.24
C ILE A 298 -18.52 -6.99 -21.24
N GLU A 299 -19.25 -7.11 -22.35
CA GLU A 299 -19.02 -8.13 -23.38
C GLU A 299 -17.59 -8.11 -23.92
N LYS A 300 -17.03 -6.91 -24.10
CA LYS A 300 -15.64 -6.72 -24.56
C LYS A 300 -14.58 -7.01 -23.50
N ASN A 301 -14.94 -7.14 -22.22
CA ASN A 301 -14.02 -7.51 -21.16
C ASN A 301 -13.79 -9.02 -21.12
N THR A 302 -13.13 -9.54 -22.16
CA THR A 302 -12.94 -10.99 -22.37
C THR A 302 -12.15 -11.66 -21.26
N GLU A 303 -11.27 -10.94 -20.56
CA GLU A 303 -10.54 -11.46 -19.40
C GLU A 303 -11.48 -11.71 -18.22
N ALA A 304 -12.38 -10.77 -17.92
CA ALA A 304 -13.37 -10.95 -16.87
C ALA A 304 -14.34 -12.09 -17.22
N VAL A 305 -14.80 -12.19 -18.47
CA VAL A 305 -15.64 -13.30 -18.93
C VAL A 305 -14.96 -14.65 -18.68
N ARG A 306 -13.71 -14.82 -19.13
CA ARG A 306 -12.94 -16.06 -18.90
C ARG A 306 -12.73 -16.35 -17.41
N PHE A 307 -12.46 -15.31 -16.64
CA PHE A 307 -12.29 -15.43 -15.20
C PHE A 307 -13.58 -15.95 -14.54
N TYR A 308 -14.74 -15.39 -14.89
CA TYR A 308 -16.03 -15.86 -14.37
C TYR A 308 -16.38 -17.29 -14.86
N GLU A 309 -16.06 -17.64 -16.11
CA GLU A 309 -16.19 -19.01 -16.64
C GLU A 309 -15.39 -20.02 -15.84
N ALA A 310 -14.13 -19.69 -15.50
CA ALA A 310 -13.29 -20.53 -14.67
C ALA A 310 -13.86 -20.75 -13.25
N HIS A 311 -14.73 -19.87 -12.77
CA HIS A 311 -15.35 -19.96 -11.44
C HIS A 311 -16.81 -20.42 -11.45
N GLY A 312 -17.27 -20.96 -12.59
CA GLY A 312 -18.55 -21.64 -12.72
C GLY A 312 -19.72 -20.75 -13.16
N PHE A 313 -19.47 -19.58 -13.72
CA PHE A 313 -20.49 -18.77 -14.37
C PHE A 313 -20.44 -18.97 -15.89
N HIS A 314 -21.58 -19.13 -16.53
CA HIS A 314 -21.69 -19.38 -17.97
C HIS A 314 -22.42 -18.26 -18.68
N LEU A 315 -21.93 -17.87 -19.86
CA LEU A 315 -22.59 -16.89 -20.72
C LEU A 315 -24.02 -17.33 -21.04
N THR A 316 -24.91 -16.35 -21.11
CA THR A 316 -26.29 -16.54 -21.58
C THR A 316 -26.52 -15.69 -22.83
N ASP A 317 -27.61 -15.96 -23.55
CA ASP A 317 -28.01 -15.14 -24.70
C ASP A 317 -28.61 -13.77 -24.30
N ILE A 318 -28.65 -13.46 -23.00
CA ILE A 318 -29.23 -12.23 -22.48
C ILE A 318 -28.15 -11.15 -22.41
N ARG A 319 -28.37 -10.06 -23.15
CA ARG A 319 -27.55 -8.85 -23.13
C ARG A 319 -28.40 -7.59 -22.92
N LYS A 320 -27.80 -6.54 -22.38
CA LYS A 320 -28.39 -5.21 -22.24
C LYS A 320 -27.35 -4.13 -22.56
N PHE A 321 -27.79 -2.91 -22.88
CA PHE A 321 -26.87 -1.79 -23.01
C PHE A 321 -26.29 -1.40 -21.64
N GLU A 322 -25.01 -1.06 -21.63
CA GLU A 322 -24.41 -0.32 -20.53
C GLU A 322 -24.88 1.14 -20.60
N GLU A 323 -25.46 1.63 -19.50
CA GLU A 323 -26.12 2.93 -19.46
C GLU A 323 -25.14 4.06 -19.85
N GLY A 324 -25.58 4.92 -20.77
CA GLY A 324 -24.77 6.04 -21.26
C GLY A 324 -23.68 5.67 -22.26
N THR A 325 -23.62 4.42 -22.75
CA THR A 325 -22.59 3.97 -23.70
C THR A 325 -23.18 3.17 -24.87
N THR A 326 -22.34 2.89 -25.88
CA THR A 326 -22.68 1.99 -26.99
C THR A 326 -22.34 0.53 -26.72
N GLU A 327 -21.84 0.21 -25.53
CA GLU A 327 -21.33 -1.11 -25.17
C GLU A 327 -22.42 -1.99 -24.56
N TYR A 328 -22.22 -3.30 -24.67
CA TYR A 328 -23.14 -4.29 -24.13
C TYR A 328 -22.60 -4.91 -22.85
N LEU A 329 -23.50 -5.09 -21.89
CA LEU A 329 -23.35 -6.04 -20.81
C LEU A 329 -23.95 -7.38 -21.22
N VAL A 330 -23.24 -8.46 -20.94
CA VAL A 330 -23.72 -9.84 -21.06
C VAL A 330 -24.02 -10.41 -19.68
N LYS A 331 -25.12 -11.15 -19.55
CA LYS A 331 -25.47 -11.85 -18.32
C LYS A 331 -24.78 -13.19 -18.28
N MET A 332 -24.10 -13.47 -17.18
CA MET A 332 -23.54 -14.79 -16.89
C MET A 332 -24.30 -15.41 -15.71
N LYS A 333 -24.63 -16.69 -15.79
CA LYS A 333 -25.37 -17.43 -14.75
C LYS A 333 -24.55 -18.59 -14.21
N ARG A 334 -24.68 -18.82 -12.92
CA ARG A 334 -24.07 -19.96 -12.23
C ARG A 334 -24.98 -21.19 -12.30
#